data_AF-A0A3B9FIE4-F1
#
_entry.id   AF-A0A3B9FIE4-F1
#
_cell.length_a   1.000
_cell.length_b   1.000
_cell.length_c   1.000
_cell.angle_alpha   90.00
_cell.angle_beta   90.00
_cell.angle_gamma   90.00
#
_symmetry.space_group_name_H-M   'P 1'
#
loop_
_entity.id
_entity.type
_entity.pdbx_description
1 polymer ?
#
loop_
_entity_poly.entity_id
_entity_poly.type
_entity_poly.pdbx_seq_one_letter_code
_entity_poly.pdbx_strand_id
1 'polypeptide(L)'
;MIRPQTAIRIIGGGLVLQGLLFYGFATPLTIQIFPGASDEAVHVGMIMRRGLAAMSFLAGLVIFLVRDESDRITKRVLFGCGIGFAAITLSMVKIIADKGAAIPPPAITLYGLVAIVALYLALRKQR
;
A
#
# COMPACT_ATOMS: atom_id res chain seq x y z
N MET A 1 14.29 -7.24 -17.38
CA MET A 1 13.75 -5.88 -17.12
C MET A 1 12.23 -6.00 -16.91
N ILE A 2 11.66 -5.43 -15.85
CA ILE A 2 10.24 -5.60 -15.50
C ILE A 2 9.35 -4.83 -16.51
N ARG A 3 8.35 -5.50 -17.08
CA ARG A 3 7.33 -4.87 -17.93
C ARG A 3 6.26 -4.16 -17.09
N PRO A 4 5.66 -3.05 -17.55
CA PRO A 4 4.59 -2.37 -16.82
C PRO A 4 3.42 -3.27 -16.41
N GLN A 5 3.02 -4.21 -17.28
CA GLN A 5 1.96 -5.18 -16.95
C GLN A 5 2.35 -6.08 -15.78
N THR A 6 3.61 -6.54 -15.74
CA THR A 6 4.12 -7.34 -14.63
C THR A 6 4.12 -6.55 -13.31
N ALA A 7 4.47 -5.26 -13.36
CA ALA A 7 4.41 -4.41 -12.17
C ALA A 7 2.98 -4.25 -11.64
N ILE A 8 1.99 -4.02 -12.52
CA ILE A 8 0.57 -3.96 -12.12
C ILE A 8 0.09 -5.29 -11.52
N ARG A 9 0.48 -6.44 -12.07
CA ARG A 9 0.13 -7.75 -11.50
C ARG A 9 0.66 -7.90 -10.07
N ILE A 10 1.92 -7.52 -9.85
CA ILE A 10 2.57 -7.60 -8.54
C ILE A 10 1.92 -6.62 -7.54
N ILE A 11 1.71 -5.36 -7.94
CA ILE A 11 1.11 -4.34 -7.08
C ILE A 11 -0.34 -4.69 -6.75
N GLY A 12 -1.16 -5.00 -7.77
CA GLY A 12 -2.57 -5.35 -7.59
C GLY A 12 -2.73 -6.63 -6.76
N GLY A 13 -2.02 -7.70 -7.11
CA GLY A 13 -2.06 -8.96 -6.36
C GLY A 13 -1.53 -8.79 -4.92
N GLY A 14 -0.48 -8.01 -4.73
CA GLY A 14 0.07 -7.69 -3.41
C GLY A 14 -0.93 -6.92 -2.53
N LEU A 15 -1.64 -5.94 -3.10
CA LEU A 15 -2.68 -5.17 -2.37
C LEU A 15 -3.90 -6.01 -1.99
N VAL A 16 -4.29 -6.96 -2.85
CA VAL A 16 -5.34 -7.95 -2.53
C VAL A 16 -4.92 -8.79 -1.33
N LEU A 17 -3.72 -9.37 -1.38
CA LEU A 17 -3.19 -10.21 -0.32
C LEU A 17 -3.00 -9.41 0.99
N GLN A 18 -2.49 -8.19 0.89
CA GLN A 18 -2.37 -7.27 2.01
C GLN A 18 -3.74 -6.95 2.64
N GLY A 19 -4.77 -6.72 1.83
CA GLY A 19 -6.13 -6.49 2.34
C GLY A 19 -6.64 -7.66 3.16
N LEU A 20 -6.45 -8.89 2.68
CA LEU A 20 -6.84 -10.10 3.41
C LEU A 20 -6.05 -10.24 4.73
N LEU A 21 -4.74 -10.02 4.70
CA LEU A 21 -3.89 -10.07 5.90
C LEU A 21 -4.27 -8.99 6.92
N PHE A 22 -4.50 -7.76 6.48
CA PHE A 22 -4.88 -6.66 7.38
C PHE A 22 -6.24 -6.90 8.01
N TYR A 23 -7.15 -7.57 7.32
CA TYR A 23 -8.44 -7.95 7.89
C TYR A 23 -8.29 -9.04 8.96
N GLY A 24 -7.60 -10.14 8.63
CA GLY A 24 -7.42 -11.29 9.53
C GLY A 24 -6.53 -10.99 10.74
N PHE A 25 -5.51 -10.16 10.57
CA PHE A 25 -4.53 -9.81 11.61
C PHE A 25 -4.71 -8.37 12.14
N ALA A 26 -5.92 -7.79 12.03
CA ALA A 26 -6.18 -6.41 12.43
C ALA A 26 -5.79 -6.11 13.88
N THR A 27 -6.15 -6.99 14.82
CA THR A 27 -5.86 -6.84 16.25
C THR A 27 -4.37 -6.89 16.58
N PRO A 28 -3.62 -7.95 16.24
CA PRO A 28 -2.20 -8.03 16.58
C PRO A 28 -1.38 -6.91 15.92
N LEU A 29 -1.72 -6.51 14.70
CA LEU A 29 -1.07 -5.39 14.03
C LEU A 29 -1.32 -4.04 14.72
N THR A 30 -2.53 -3.82 15.24
CA THR A 30 -2.83 -2.59 16.00
C THR A 30 -2.04 -2.52 17.31
N ILE A 31 -1.97 -3.62 18.06
CA ILE A 31 -1.20 -3.70 19.31
C ILE A 31 0.28 -3.49 19.06
N GLN A 32 0.83 -4.07 17.98
CA GLN A 32 2.23 -3.89 17.62
C GLN A 32 2.59 -2.43 17.29
N ILE A 33 1.68 -1.72 16.63
CA ILE A 33 1.89 -0.34 16.18
C ILE A 33 1.67 0.66 17.33
N PHE A 34 0.79 0.34 18.26
CA PHE A 34 0.50 1.18 19.43
C PHE A 34 0.71 0.38 20.73
N PRO A 35 1.97 0.11 21.11
CA PRO A 35 2.26 -0.63 22.34
C PRO A 35 1.79 0.19 23.55
N GLY A 36 1.01 -0.44 24.44
CA GLY A 36 0.49 0.19 25.66
C GLY A 36 -0.76 1.06 25.47
N ALA A 37 -1.41 1.02 24.29
CA ALA A 37 -2.73 1.63 24.11
C ALA A 37 -3.79 0.92 24.97
N SER A 38 -4.81 1.67 25.42
CA SER A 38 -5.95 1.10 26.15
C SER A 38 -6.79 0.17 25.25
N ASP A 39 -7.59 -0.70 25.86
CA ASP A 39 -8.44 -1.65 25.13
C ASP A 39 -9.43 -0.93 24.20
N GLU A 40 -10.00 0.21 24.61
CA GLU A 40 -10.86 1.02 23.76
C GLU A 40 -10.12 1.58 22.54
N ALA A 41 -8.90 2.09 22.74
CA ALA A 41 -8.08 2.62 21.65
C ALA A 41 -7.67 1.52 20.66
N VAL A 42 -7.34 0.32 21.16
CA VAL A 42 -7.06 -0.85 20.32
C VAL A 42 -8.31 -1.27 19.54
N HIS A 43 -9.49 -1.23 20.16
CA HIS A 43 -10.76 -1.55 19.51
C HIS A 43 -11.06 -0.59 18.34
N VAL A 44 -10.93 0.73 18.57
CA VAL A 44 -11.10 1.74 17.52
C VAL A 44 -10.07 1.56 16.40
N GLY A 45 -8.80 1.35 16.76
CA GLY A 45 -7.72 1.11 15.79
C GLY A 45 -7.95 -0.15 14.94
N MET A 46 -8.53 -1.19 15.52
CA MET A 46 -8.92 -2.42 14.82
C MET A 46 -10.04 -2.19 13.81
N ILE A 47 -11.09 -1.43 14.17
CA ILE A 47 -12.17 -1.06 13.24
C ILE A 47 -11.60 -0.28 12.05
N MET A 48 -10.77 0.73 12.31
CA MET A 48 -10.12 1.53 11.26
C MET A 48 -9.23 0.67 10.36
N ARG A 49 -8.47 -0.26 10.95
CA ARG A 49 -7.60 -1.19 10.19
C ARG A 49 -8.41 -2.13 9.29
N ARG A 50 -9.57 -2.61 9.73
CA ARG A 50 -10.48 -3.40 8.89
C ARG A 50 -11.07 -2.57 7.73
N GLY A 51 -11.39 -1.31 7.96
CA GLY A 51 -11.79 -0.38 6.90
C GLY A 51 -10.67 -0.19 5.85
N LEU A 52 -9.45 0.04 6.30
CA LEU A 52 -8.26 0.12 5.43
C LEU A 52 -7.99 -1.20 4.69
N ALA A 53 -8.24 -2.34 5.33
CA ALA A 53 -8.11 -3.66 4.72
C ALA A 53 -9.05 -3.82 3.51
N ALA A 54 -10.33 -3.43 3.66
CA ALA A 54 -11.31 -3.46 2.58
C ALA A 54 -10.91 -2.53 1.43
N MET A 55 -10.43 -1.32 1.74
CA MET A 55 -9.92 -0.36 0.75
C MET A 55 -8.71 -0.91 -0.01
N SER A 56 -7.75 -1.52 0.69
CA SER A 56 -6.57 -2.15 0.08
C SER A 56 -6.98 -3.30 -0.85
N PHE A 57 -7.93 -4.13 -0.41
CA PHE A 57 -8.45 -5.24 -1.21
C PHE A 57 -9.12 -4.74 -2.50
N LEU A 58 -10.02 -3.76 -2.39
CA LEU A 58 -10.69 -3.15 -3.54
C LEU A 58 -9.68 -2.51 -4.50
N ALA A 59 -8.76 -1.70 -4.00
CA ALA A 59 -7.72 -1.07 -4.82
C ALA A 59 -6.87 -2.11 -5.54
N GLY A 60 -6.49 -3.18 -4.84
CA GLY A 60 -5.76 -4.29 -5.41
C GLY A 60 -6.51 -4.97 -6.55
N LEU A 61 -7.80 -5.26 -6.37
CA LEU A 61 -8.64 -5.84 -7.43
C LEU A 61 -8.75 -4.93 -8.65
N VAL A 62 -9.04 -3.63 -8.44
CA VAL A 62 -9.16 -2.66 -9.53
C VAL A 62 -7.85 -2.58 -10.32
N ILE A 63 -6.72 -2.43 -9.64
CA ILE A 63 -5.39 -2.39 -10.27
C ILE A 63 -5.12 -3.71 -11.01
N PHE A 64 -5.44 -4.85 -10.40
CA PHE A 64 -5.21 -6.17 -10.99
C PHE A 64 -6.05 -6.41 -12.24
N LEU A 65 -7.24 -5.82 -12.36
CA LEU A 65 -8.08 -5.93 -13.56
C LEU A 65 -7.46 -5.21 -14.76
N VAL A 66 -6.70 -4.14 -14.54
CA VAL A 66 -6.04 -3.36 -15.61
C VAL A 66 -4.75 -4.02 -16.13
N ARG A 67 -4.40 -5.22 -15.63
CA ARG A 67 -3.13 -5.89 -15.94
C ARG A 67 -2.94 -6.31 -17.40
N ASP A 68 -4.05 -6.53 -18.12
CA ASP A 68 -4.05 -7.03 -19.50
C ASP A 68 -4.40 -5.91 -20.49
N GLU A 69 -4.49 -4.66 -20.01
CA GLU A 69 -4.75 -3.48 -20.82
C GLU A 69 -3.52 -2.99 -21.60
N SER A 70 -3.78 -2.04 -22.51
CA SER A 70 -2.72 -1.37 -23.25
C SER A 70 -1.65 -0.73 -22.34
N ASP A 71 -0.41 -0.66 -22.84
CA ASP A 71 0.72 -0.09 -22.10
C ASP A 71 0.46 1.37 -21.68
N ARG A 72 -0.25 2.14 -22.52
CA ARG A 72 -0.66 3.52 -22.22
C ARG A 72 -1.57 3.60 -20.99
N ILE A 73 -2.56 2.71 -20.87
CA ILE A 73 -3.47 2.66 -19.72
C ILE A 73 -2.70 2.19 -18.49
N THR A 74 -1.93 1.12 -18.63
CA THR A 74 -1.09 0.54 -17.55
C THR A 74 -0.16 1.60 -16.94
N LYS A 75 0.52 2.40 -17.77
CA LYS A 75 1.40 3.49 -17.29
C LYS A 75 0.66 4.59 -16.54
N ARG A 76 -0.56 4.96 -16.97
CA ARG A 76 -1.39 5.94 -16.25
C ARG A 76 -1.79 5.43 -14.87
N VAL A 77 -2.17 4.16 -14.78
CA VAL A 77 -2.49 3.52 -13.49
C VAL A 77 -1.25 3.42 -12.60
N LEU A 78 -0.09 3.05 -13.17
CA LEU A 78 1.19 3.03 -12.44
C LEU A 78 1.58 4.42 -11.92
N PHE A 79 1.33 5.49 -12.68
CA PHE A 79 1.56 6.85 -12.22
C PHE A 79 0.70 7.18 -10.99
N GLY A 80 -0.59 6.86 -11.06
CA GLY A 80 -1.51 7.01 -9.91
C GLY A 80 -1.09 6.18 -8.70
N CYS A 81 -0.67 4.93 -8.91
CA CYS A 81 -0.11 4.07 -7.87
C CYS A 81 1.13 4.71 -7.25
N GLY A 82 2.05 5.20 -8.07
CA GLY A 82 3.28 5.84 -7.63
C GLY A 82 3.04 7.03 -6.71
N ILE A 83 2.12 7.92 -7.08
CA ILE A 83 1.73 9.05 -6.22
C ILE A 83 1.05 8.55 -4.93
N GLY A 84 0.12 7.60 -5.03
CA GLY A 84 -0.59 7.06 -3.87
C GLY A 84 0.35 6.41 -2.85
N PHE A 85 1.28 5.58 -3.32
CA PHE A 85 2.30 4.96 -2.46
C PHE A 85 3.30 5.97 -1.90
N ALA A 86 3.65 7.02 -2.65
CA ALA A 86 4.49 8.11 -2.14
C ALA A 86 3.76 8.86 -1.00
N ALA A 87 2.47 9.15 -1.15
CA ALA A 87 1.67 9.78 -0.11
C ALA A 87 1.58 8.91 1.16
N ILE A 88 1.33 7.60 1.01
CA ILE A 88 1.33 6.65 2.13
C ILE A 88 2.69 6.65 2.85
N THR A 89 3.78 6.59 2.08
CA THR A 89 5.16 6.60 2.62
C THR A 89 5.42 7.88 3.41
N LEU A 90 5.03 9.04 2.86
CA LEU A 90 5.19 10.33 3.54
C LEU A 90 4.36 10.42 4.83
N SER A 91 3.13 9.90 4.82
CA SER A 91 2.30 9.82 6.01
C SER A 91 2.95 8.95 7.09
N MET A 92 3.54 7.82 6.73
CA MET A 92 4.26 6.96 7.69
C MET A 92 5.49 7.66 8.27
N VAL A 93 6.28 8.34 7.43
CA VAL A 93 7.44 9.13 7.89
C VAL A 93 7.01 10.22 8.88
N LYS A 94 5.91 10.91 8.58
CA LYS A 94 5.35 11.93 9.48
C LYS A 94 4.93 11.34 10.83
N ILE A 95 4.21 10.22 10.84
CA ILE A 95 3.77 9.58 12.08
C ILE A 95 4.97 9.17 12.97
N ILE A 96 6.07 8.72 12.37
CA ILE A 96 7.30 8.41 13.11
C ILE A 96 7.95 9.68 13.66
N ALA A 97 8.04 10.74 12.86
CA ALA A 97 8.59 12.02 13.29
C ALA A 97 7.80 12.59 14.49
N ASP A 98 6.49 12.44 14.47
CA ASP A 98 5.59 12.87 15.55
C ASP A 98 5.57 11.89 16.75
N LYS A 99 6.35 10.80 16.69
CA LYS A 99 6.35 9.69 17.67
C LYS A 99 4.95 9.12 17.96
N GLY A 100 4.05 9.21 16.99
CA GLY A 100 2.65 8.84 17.16
C GLY A 100 2.41 7.33 17.15
N ALA A 101 3.31 6.56 16.51
CA ALA A 101 3.18 5.10 16.42
C ALA A 101 4.52 4.40 16.14
N ALA A 102 4.64 3.14 16.57
CA ALA A 102 5.75 2.25 16.26
C ALA A 102 5.56 1.63 14.86
N ILE A 103 5.81 2.40 13.80
CA ILE A 103 5.70 1.90 12.43
C ILE A 103 6.89 1.00 12.10
N PRO A 104 6.67 -0.25 11.61
CA PRO A 104 7.76 -1.13 11.23
C PRO A 104 8.58 -0.55 10.07
N PRO A 105 9.91 -0.39 10.19
CA PRO A 105 10.76 0.10 9.10
C PRO A 105 10.61 -0.66 7.78
N PRO A 106 10.47 -2.01 7.77
CA PRO A 106 10.27 -2.76 6.53
C PRO A 106 9.03 -2.31 5.73
N ALA A 107 7.96 -1.88 6.40
CA ALA A 107 6.74 -1.42 5.72
C ALA A 107 6.99 -0.13 4.94
N ILE A 108 7.72 0.83 5.53
CA ILE A 108 8.04 2.12 4.92
C ILE A 108 8.93 1.91 3.70
N THR A 109 9.97 1.09 3.86
CA THR A 109 10.88 0.75 2.76
C THR A 109 10.13 0.10 1.60
N LEU A 110 9.20 -0.82 1.90
CA LEU A 110 8.39 -1.48 0.88
C LEU A 110 7.52 -0.48 0.11
N TYR A 111 6.72 0.34 0.80
CA TYR A 111 5.85 1.32 0.15
C TYR A 111 6.65 2.38 -0.63
N GLY A 112 7.78 2.84 -0.09
CA GLY A 112 8.66 3.79 -0.77
C GLY A 112 9.27 3.19 -2.04
N LEU A 113 9.72 1.94 -1.99
CA LEU A 113 10.26 1.25 -3.16
C LEU A 113 9.18 1.05 -4.23
N VAL A 114 7.98 0.64 -3.84
CA VAL A 114 6.86 0.49 -4.79
C VAL A 114 6.53 1.84 -5.43
N ALA A 115 6.52 2.94 -4.67
CA ALA A 115 6.30 4.28 -5.21
C ALA A 115 7.34 4.64 -6.28
N ILE A 116 8.64 4.45 -5.97
CA ILE A 116 9.74 4.75 -6.89
C ILE A 116 9.65 3.90 -8.16
N VAL A 117 9.45 2.59 -8.02
CA VAL A 117 9.37 1.67 -9.17
C VAL A 117 8.16 1.97 -10.03
N ALA A 118 7.00 2.25 -9.43
CA ALA A 118 5.78 2.59 -10.16
C ALA A 118 5.94 3.90 -10.94
N LEU A 119 6.49 4.96 -10.31
CA LEU A 119 6.77 6.23 -10.99
C LEU A 119 7.81 6.07 -12.11
N TYR A 120 8.88 5.33 -11.86
CA TYR A 120 9.92 5.07 -12.85
C TYR A 120 9.34 4.38 -14.10
N LEU A 121 8.56 3.32 -13.90
CA LEU A 121 7.93 2.59 -15.01
C LEU A 121 6.87 3.41 -15.75
N ALA A 122 6.15 4.27 -15.03
CA ALA A 122 5.14 5.15 -15.61
C ALA A 122 5.76 6.26 -16.50
N LEU A 123 6.85 6.88 -16.04
CA LEU A 123 7.50 8.00 -16.73
C LEU A 123 8.49 7.57 -17.82
N ARG A 124 8.91 6.29 -17.81
CA ARG A 124 9.83 5.77 -18.81
C ARG A 124 9.20 5.78 -20.19
N LYS A 125 9.80 6.55 -21.11
CA LYS A 125 9.53 6.49 -22.54
C LYS A 125 9.85 5.09 -23.07
N GLN A 126 8.86 4.40 -23.64
CA GLN A 126 9.13 3.23 -24.47
C GLN A 126 9.42 3.76 -25.88
N ARG A 127 10.58 3.40 -26.42
CA ARG A 127 10.90 3.56 -27.84
C ARG A 127 10.14 2.51 -28.64
#